data_AF-A0A7Y4ENT1-F1
#
_entry.id   AF-A0A7Y4ENT1-F1
#
_cell.length_a   1.000
_cell.length_b   1.000
_cell.length_c   1.000
_cell.angle_alpha   90.00
_cell.angle_beta   90.00
_cell.angle_gamma   90.00
#
_symmetry.space_group_name_H-M   'P 1'
#
loop_
_entity.id
_entity.type
_entity.pdbx_description
1 polymer ?
#
loop_
_entity_poly.entity_id
_entity_poly.type
_entity_poly.pdbx_seq_one_letter_code
_entity_poly.pdbx_strand_id
1 'polypeptide(L)'
;MKTELLNDSFNLKYFDVMLQEHIEDNSHEVDGKEMTIAILPPIEPKKYLNPLRPYRSITATGLNEFINITSFLEENGLVCINKDSGSIDGFDCVFFIPEEEFIDIYPENDPAYEQRLDAIRAMFRK
;
A
#
# COMPACT_ATOMS: atom_id res chain seq x y z
N MET A 1 -7.03 12.50 6.63
CA MET A 1 -6.89 11.10 6.15
C MET A 1 -7.24 10.06 7.21
N LYS A 2 -7.88 8.94 6.83
CA LYS A 2 -8.10 7.78 7.71
C LYS A 2 -7.42 6.56 7.11
N THR A 3 -6.50 5.94 7.84
CA THR A 3 -5.87 4.67 7.43
C THR A 3 -6.50 3.54 8.22
N GLU A 4 -7.03 2.54 7.52
CA GLU A 4 -7.59 1.34 8.15
C GLU A 4 -6.74 0.12 7.78
N LEU A 5 -6.29 -0.59 8.81
CA LEU A 5 -5.55 -1.83 8.69
C LEU A 5 -6.56 -2.98 8.67
N LEU A 6 -6.86 -3.50 7.48
CA LEU A 6 -7.82 -4.62 7.35
C LEU A 6 -7.24 -5.95 7.83
N ASN A 7 -5.92 -6.04 8.04
CA ASN A 7 -5.25 -7.20 8.64
C ASN A 7 -3.95 -6.82 9.37
N ASP A 8 -4.03 -6.65 10.70
CA ASP A 8 -2.89 -6.38 11.60
C ASP A 8 -1.91 -7.56 11.74
N SER A 9 -2.27 -8.75 11.25
CA SER A 9 -1.40 -9.93 11.31
C SER A 9 -0.18 -9.80 10.40
N PHE A 10 -0.22 -8.85 9.46
CA PHE A 10 0.85 -8.54 8.54
C PHE A 10 1.33 -7.13 8.83
N ASN A 11 2.65 -6.94 8.84
CA ASN A 11 3.27 -5.64 9.07
C ASN A 11 4.58 -5.56 8.28
N LEU A 12 4.58 -4.73 7.25
CA LEU A 12 5.75 -4.38 6.46
C LEU A 12 6.45 -3.20 7.16
N LYS A 13 7.06 -3.48 8.31
CA LYS A 13 7.49 -2.48 9.31
C LYS A 13 8.10 -1.18 8.76
N TYR A 14 8.97 -1.25 7.75
CA TYR A 14 9.56 -0.04 7.17
C TYR A 14 8.56 0.73 6.32
N PHE A 15 7.93 0.06 5.36
CA PHE A 15 6.90 0.66 4.51
C PHE A 15 5.72 1.22 5.31
N ASP A 16 5.21 0.45 6.27
CA ASP A 16 4.06 0.87 7.09
C ASP A 16 4.39 2.12 7.91
N VAL A 17 5.60 2.21 8.47
CA VAL A 17 6.05 3.40 9.22
C VAL A 17 6.19 4.60 8.30
N MET A 18 6.85 4.42 7.15
CA MET A 18 7.03 5.47 6.16
C MET A 18 5.70 5.99 5.62
N LEU A 19 4.76 5.08 5.34
CA LEU A 19 3.40 5.41 4.94
C LEU A 19 2.68 6.18 6.04
N GLN A 20 2.78 5.75 7.29
CA GLN A 20 2.14 6.41 8.41
C GLN A 20 2.70 7.83 8.62
N GLU A 21 4.02 8.00 8.63
CA GLU A 21 4.69 9.30 8.74
C GLU A 21 4.24 10.25 7.63
N HIS A 22 4.22 9.78 6.38
CA HIS A 22 3.74 10.58 5.24
C HIS A 22 2.28 11.02 5.42
N ILE A 23 1.41 10.13 5.88
CA ILE A 23 0.00 10.43 6.11
C ILE A 23 -0.17 11.45 7.25
N GLU A 24 0.57 11.30 8.34
CA GLU A 24 0.52 12.22 9.48
C GLU A 24 0.97 13.63 9.07
N ASP A 25 2.08 13.74 8.35
CA ASP A 25 2.67 15.01 7.90
C ASP A 25 1.82 15.75 6.85
N ASN A 26 1.01 15.02 6.08
CA ASN A 26 0.19 15.57 5.00
C ASN A 26 -1.32 15.56 5.29
N SER A 27 -1.73 15.17 6.50
CA SER A 27 -3.13 15.17 6.89
C SER A 27 -3.64 16.59 7.16
N HIS A 28 -4.71 16.97 6.48
CA HIS A 28 -5.38 18.24 6.73
C HIS A 28 -6.87 17.97 7.01
N GLU A 29 -7.48 18.76 7.89
CA GLU A 29 -8.94 18.75 8.03
C GLU A 29 -9.53 19.47 6.83
N VAL A 30 -9.81 18.71 5.77
CA VAL A 30 -10.41 19.23 4.53
C VAL A 30 -11.75 18.54 4.28
N ASP A 31 -12.74 19.32 3.87
CA ASP A 31 -13.99 18.78 3.34
C ASP A 31 -13.81 18.30 1.89
N GLY A 32 -14.43 17.19 1.53
CA GLY A 32 -14.34 16.67 0.16
C GLY A 32 -14.98 15.29 -0.02
N LYS A 33 -14.97 14.80 -1.26
CA LYS A 33 -15.36 13.43 -1.58
C LYS A 33 -14.34 12.48 -0.97
N GLU A 34 -14.80 11.48 -0.22
CA GLU A 34 -13.96 10.36 0.22
C GLU A 34 -13.59 9.49 -0.98
N MET A 35 -12.31 9.15 -1.08
CA MET A 35 -11.78 8.20 -2.05
C MET A 35 -10.92 7.17 -1.35
N THR A 36 -11.00 5.93 -1.83
CA THR A 36 -10.43 4.78 -1.15
C THR A 36 -9.34 4.13 -1.99
N ILE A 37 -8.28 3.73 -1.31
CA ILE A 37 -7.09 3.11 -1.89
C ILE A 37 -6.86 1.78 -1.20
N ALA A 38 -6.66 0.73 -1.98
CA ALA A 38 -6.25 -0.58 -1.52
C ALA A 38 -4.77 -0.81 -1.85
N ILE A 39 -4.02 -1.37 -0.92
CA ILE A 39 -2.67 -1.91 -1.16
C ILE A 39 -2.75 -3.41 -0.98
N LEU A 40 -2.48 -4.16 -2.06
CA LEU A 40 -2.46 -5.61 -2.06
C LEU A 40 -1.19 -6.15 -1.40
N PRO A 41 -1.25 -7.39 -0.92
CA PRO A 41 -0.06 -8.14 -0.60
C PRO A 41 0.94 -8.12 -1.77
N PRO A 42 2.24 -8.00 -1.46
CA PRO A 42 3.29 -7.95 -2.48
C PRO A 42 3.44 -9.22 -3.31
N ILE A 43 2.98 -10.35 -2.79
CA ILE A 43 3.28 -11.66 -3.34
C ILE A 43 2.05 -12.18 -4.03
N GLU A 44 2.20 -12.48 -5.33
CA GLU A 44 1.13 -12.99 -6.18
C GLU A 44 -0.15 -12.13 -6.11
N PRO A 45 -0.09 -10.81 -6.41
CA PRO A 45 -1.22 -9.89 -6.26
C PRO A 45 -2.50 -10.37 -6.96
N LYS A 46 -2.35 -11.12 -8.06
CA LYS A 46 -3.46 -11.77 -8.78
C LYS A 46 -4.35 -12.66 -7.89
N LYS A 47 -3.79 -13.33 -6.86
CA LYS A 47 -4.56 -14.14 -5.91
C LYS A 47 -5.44 -13.30 -4.98
N TYR A 48 -5.12 -12.02 -4.83
CA TYR A 48 -5.80 -11.07 -3.95
C TYR A 48 -6.72 -10.11 -4.70
N LEU A 49 -6.93 -10.31 -6.00
CA LEU A 49 -7.82 -9.49 -6.83
C LEU A 49 -9.24 -10.05 -6.92
N ASN A 50 -9.49 -11.30 -6.53
CA ASN A 50 -10.81 -11.93 -6.65
C ASN A 50 -11.07 -12.97 -5.53
N PRO A 51 -11.77 -12.61 -4.44
CA PRO A 51 -12.22 -11.26 -4.11
C PRO A 51 -11.04 -10.35 -3.76
N LEU A 52 -11.22 -9.02 -3.89
CA LEU A 52 -10.20 -8.07 -3.48
C LEU A 52 -9.87 -8.23 -1.98
N ARG A 53 -8.59 -8.46 -1.67
CA ARG A 53 -8.10 -8.69 -0.31
C ARG A 53 -6.89 -7.78 -0.04
N PRO A 54 -7.13 -6.49 0.24
CA PRO A 54 -6.06 -5.58 0.57
C PRO A 54 -5.39 -5.96 1.89
N TYR A 55 -4.08 -5.74 1.92
CA TYR A 55 -3.27 -5.76 3.12
C TYR A 55 -3.39 -4.44 3.91
N ARG A 56 -3.53 -3.31 3.22
CA ARG A 56 -3.81 -1.99 3.78
C ARG A 56 -4.90 -1.29 2.97
N SER A 57 -5.71 -0.48 3.64
CA SER A 57 -6.63 0.45 3.00
C SER A 57 -6.44 1.85 3.52
N ILE A 58 -6.55 2.84 2.63
CA ILE A 58 -6.41 4.26 2.96
C ILE A 58 -7.63 4.99 2.41
N THR A 59 -8.22 5.83 3.24
CA THR A 59 -9.29 6.76 2.85
C THR A 59 -8.75 8.18 2.87
N ALA A 60 -8.72 8.80 1.70
CA ALA A 60 -8.32 10.19 1.50
C ALA A 60 -9.57 11.05 1.29
N THR A 61 -9.58 12.27 1.83
CA THR A 61 -10.70 13.21 1.70
C THR A 61 -10.33 14.33 0.74
N GLY A 62 -10.98 14.39 -0.40
CA GLY A 62 -10.72 15.39 -1.43
C GLY A 62 -9.57 15.03 -2.37
N LEU A 63 -9.57 15.67 -3.55
CA LEU A 63 -8.67 15.32 -4.66
C LEU A 63 -7.19 15.51 -4.32
N ASN A 64 -6.85 16.55 -3.55
CA ASN A 64 -5.47 16.85 -3.22
C ASN A 64 -4.85 15.77 -2.32
N GLU A 65 -5.54 15.32 -1.27
CA GLU A 65 -5.06 14.24 -0.41
C GLU A 65 -4.89 12.95 -1.20
N PHE A 66 -5.87 12.64 -2.06
CA PHE A 66 -5.85 11.44 -2.89
C PHE A 66 -4.68 11.43 -3.89
N ILE A 67 -4.42 12.56 -4.57
CA ILE A 67 -3.27 12.68 -5.47
C ILE A 67 -1.96 12.58 -4.67
N ASN A 68 -1.86 13.27 -3.54
CA ASN A 68 -0.65 13.26 -2.72
C ASN A 68 -0.27 11.83 -2.30
N ILE A 69 -1.22 11.07 -1.76
CA ILE A 69 -0.93 9.70 -1.33
C ILE A 69 -0.67 8.77 -2.51
N THR A 70 -1.42 8.87 -3.62
CA THR A 70 -1.19 8.00 -4.79
C THR A 70 0.15 8.28 -5.45
N SER A 71 0.58 9.54 -5.54
CA SER A 71 1.93 9.92 -5.98
C SER A 71 3.00 9.35 -5.06
N PHE A 72 2.85 9.48 -3.75
CA PHE A 72 3.80 8.90 -2.79
C PHE A 72 3.95 7.38 -2.96
N LEU A 73 2.85 6.65 -3.17
CA LEU A 73 2.92 5.21 -3.40
C LEU A 73 3.67 4.89 -4.71
N GLU A 74 3.39 5.61 -5.80
CA GLU A 74 4.10 5.42 -7.08
C GLU A 74 5.59 5.78 -7.00
N GLU A 75 5.94 6.85 -6.29
CA GLU A 75 7.34 7.29 -6.08
C GLU A 75 8.15 6.28 -5.26
N ASN A 76 7.49 5.48 -4.43
CA ASN A 76 8.09 4.40 -3.64
C ASN A 76 7.94 3.01 -4.30
N GLY A 77 7.71 2.98 -5.62
CA GLY A 77 7.76 1.75 -6.40
C GLY A 77 6.45 0.95 -6.46
N LEU A 78 5.37 1.40 -5.83
CA LEU A 78 4.09 0.69 -5.92
C LEU A 78 3.41 0.94 -7.27
N VAL A 79 2.78 -0.10 -7.80
CA VAL A 79 2.12 -0.06 -9.11
C VAL A 79 0.61 -0.06 -8.94
N CYS A 80 -0.05 0.97 -9.49
CA CYS A 80 -1.51 1.05 -9.57
C CYS A 80 -2.05 0.15 -10.69
N ILE A 81 -2.85 -0.85 -10.32
CA ILE A 81 -3.40 -1.87 -11.22
C ILE A 81 -4.52 -1.30 -12.08
N ASN A 82 -5.28 -0.34 -11.55
CA ASN A 82 -6.52 0.15 -12.15
C ASN A 82 -6.42 1.61 -12.60
N LYS A 83 -5.20 2.14 -12.81
CA LYS A 83 -4.92 3.56 -13.13
C LYS A 83 -5.78 4.12 -14.27
N ASP A 84 -5.98 3.33 -15.32
CA ASP A 84 -6.75 3.71 -16.52
C ASP A 84 -8.15 3.06 -16.58
N SER A 85 -8.62 2.54 -15.45
CA SER A 85 -9.89 1.81 -15.38
C SER A 85 -10.77 2.31 -14.22
N GLY A 86 -11.98 1.77 -14.12
CA GLY A 86 -12.89 2.12 -13.03
C GLY A 86 -12.43 1.60 -11.67
N SER A 87 -13.23 1.88 -10.64
CA SER A 87 -13.04 1.31 -9.31
C SER A 87 -13.16 -0.21 -9.33
N ILE A 88 -12.38 -0.87 -8.47
CA ILE A 88 -12.39 -2.33 -8.28
C ILE A 88 -12.88 -2.60 -6.86
N ASP A 89 -13.95 -3.38 -6.71
CA ASP A 89 -14.53 -3.75 -5.41
C ASP A 89 -14.76 -2.56 -4.45
N GLY A 90 -15.09 -1.38 -5.01
CA GLY A 90 -15.35 -0.16 -4.24
C GLY A 90 -14.10 0.67 -3.89
N PHE A 91 -12.90 0.29 -4.37
CA PHE A 91 -11.67 1.07 -4.24
C PHE A 91 -11.41 1.89 -5.50
N ASP A 92 -11.16 3.20 -5.33
CA ASP A 92 -10.82 4.11 -6.42
C ASP A 92 -9.45 3.76 -7.03
N CYS A 93 -8.46 3.41 -6.20
CA CYS A 93 -7.18 2.86 -6.65
C CYS A 93 -6.79 1.57 -5.93
N VAL A 94 -6.17 0.64 -6.66
CA VAL A 94 -5.62 -0.61 -6.14
C VAL A 94 -4.15 -0.70 -6.51
N PHE A 95 -3.28 -0.69 -5.51
CA PHE A 95 -1.84 -0.79 -5.65
C PHE A 95 -1.34 -2.17 -5.25
N PHE A 96 -0.18 -2.56 -5.78
CA PHE A 96 0.63 -3.64 -5.23
C PHE A 96 2.09 -3.21 -5.17
N ILE A 97 2.85 -3.83 -4.27
CA ILE A 97 4.30 -3.64 -4.18
C ILE A 97 4.96 -4.75 -5.03
N PRO A 98 5.64 -4.42 -6.14
CA PRO A 98 6.41 -5.41 -6.90
C PRO A 98 7.49 -6.06 -6.03
N GLU A 99 7.79 -7.35 -6.27
CA GLU A 99 8.77 -8.07 -5.46
C GLU A 99 10.20 -7.49 -5.59
N GLU A 100 10.52 -6.90 -6.74
CA GLU A 100 11.80 -6.24 -7.00
C GLU A 100 12.00 -4.95 -6.17
N GLU A 101 10.92 -4.23 -5.89
CA GLU A 101 10.92 -2.98 -5.13
C GLU A 101 11.06 -3.22 -3.60
N PHE A 102 11.06 -4.48 -3.15
CA PHE A 102 11.40 -4.78 -1.76
C PHE A 102 12.81 -4.36 -1.38
N ILE A 103 13.73 -4.34 -2.34
CA ILE A 103 15.11 -3.92 -2.11
C ILE A 103 15.15 -2.41 -1.80
N ASP A 104 14.31 -1.62 -2.45
CA ASP A 104 14.30 -0.16 -2.29
C ASP A 104 13.51 0.28 -1.05
N ILE A 105 12.53 -0.52 -0.62
CA ILE A 105 11.70 -0.27 0.57
C ILE A 105 12.41 -0.67 1.88
N TYR A 106 13.44 -1.52 1.81
CA TYR A 106 14.18 -2.02 2.96
C TYR A 106 15.68 -1.73 2.81
N PRO A 107 16.38 -1.21 3.82
CA PRO A 107 17.77 -0.83 3.67
C PRO A 107 18.68 -2.01 3.22
N GLU A 108 19.27 -1.91 2.03
CA GLU A 108 20.14 -2.92 1.39
C GLU A 108 21.34 -3.36 2.25
N ASN A 109 21.76 -2.51 3.20
CA ASN A 109 22.89 -2.77 4.09
C ASN A 109 22.56 -3.76 5.22
N ASP A 110 21.35 -4.35 5.25
CA ASP A 110 20.97 -5.33 6.26
C ASP A 110 21.51 -6.74 5.89
N PRO A 111 22.45 -7.31 6.68
CA PRO A 111 22.96 -8.66 6.43
C PRO A 111 21.89 -9.77 6.54
N ALA A 112 20.69 -9.46 7.02
CA ALA A 112 19.53 -10.36 7.07
C ALA A 112 18.52 -10.13 5.93
N TYR A 113 18.89 -9.39 4.86
CA TYR A 113 18.01 -9.03 3.75
C TYR A 113 17.20 -10.22 3.18
N GLU A 114 17.87 -11.30 2.77
CA GLU A 114 17.23 -12.51 2.24
C GLU A 114 16.30 -13.18 3.26
N GLN A 115 16.67 -13.21 4.54
CA GLN A 115 15.82 -13.78 5.60
C GLN A 115 14.56 -12.96 5.84
N ARG A 116 14.63 -11.62 5.67
CA ARG A 116 13.48 -10.73 5.77
C ARG A 116 12.54 -10.89 4.59
N LEU A 117 13.06 -10.99 3.38
CA LEU A 117 12.26 -11.32 2.19
C LEU A 117 11.53 -12.65 2.37
N ASP A 118 12.22 -13.69 2.83
CA ASP A 118 11.60 -14.99 3.08
C ASP A 118 10.55 -14.94 4.20
N ALA A 119 10.75 -14.11 5.23
CA ALA A 119 9.75 -13.89 6.27
C ALA A 119 8.50 -13.18 5.70
N ILE A 120 8.67 -12.17 4.86
CA ILE A 120 7.57 -11.49 4.16
C ILE A 120 6.85 -12.48 3.22
N ARG A 121 7.61 -13.33 2.53
CA ARG A 121 7.04 -14.42 1.71
C ARG A 121 6.25 -15.43 2.52
N ALA A 122 6.75 -15.82 3.68
CA ALA A 122 6.05 -16.74 4.56
C ALA A 122 4.76 -16.13 5.14
N MET A 123 4.74 -14.82 5.37
CA MET A 123 3.55 -14.09 5.83
C MET A 123 2.41 -14.22 4.82
N PHE A 124 2.65 -13.88 3.55
CA PHE A 124 1.59 -13.82 2.53
C PHE A 124 1.36 -15.12 1.75
N ARG A 125 1.99 -16.24 2.10
CA ARG A 125 1.74 -17.55 1.43
C ARG A 125 0.54 -18.34 1.99
N LYS A 126 -0.10 -17.88 3.07
CA LYS A 126 -1.25 -18.55 3.71
C LYS A 126 -2.58 -18.14 3.07
#